data_AF-A0AAI9B7C4-F1
#
_entry.id   AF-A0AAI9B7C4-F1
#
_cell.length_a   1.000
_cell.length_b   1.000
_cell.length_c   1.000
_cell.angle_alpha   90.00
_cell.angle_beta   90.00
_cell.angle_gamma   90.00
#
_symmetry.space_group_name_H-M   'P 1'
#
loop_
_entity.id
_entity.type
_entity.pdbx_description
1 polymer ?
#
loop_
_entity_poly.entity_id
_entity_poly.type
_entity_poly.pdbx_seq_one_letter_code
_entity_poly.pdbx_strand_id
1 'polypeptide(L)' 'MSMVKHKRGTLYTLDVQQEAELKALVNKSDDYIDYSDIPASGSDAWADAKRSNFLPNPGIHAQ' A
#
# COMPACT_ATOMS: atom_id res chain seq x y z
N MET A 1 -1.16 -7.99 20.77
CA MET A 1 -1.00 -8.00 19.30
C MET A 1 0.12 -8.96 18.95
N SER A 2 -0.16 -9.97 18.11
CA SER A 2 0.85 -10.95 17.66
C SER A 2 1.46 -10.47 16.34
N MET A 3 2.79 -10.46 16.26
CA MET A 3 3.50 -10.03 15.05
C MET A 3 3.89 -11.27 14.24
N VAL A 4 3.22 -11.47 13.12
CA VAL A 4 3.52 -12.57 12.19
C VAL A 4 4.83 -12.26 11.48
N LYS A 5 5.85 -13.12 11.68
CA LYS A 5 7.18 -12.98 11.07
C LYS A 5 7.19 -13.73 9.73
N HIS A 6 7.11 -13.01 8.63
CA HIS A 6 7.28 -13.60 7.30
C HIS A 6 8.76 -13.67 6.91
N LYS A 7 9.16 -14.79 6.29
CA LYS A 7 10.51 -14.95 5.72
C LYS A 7 10.59 -14.09 4.45
N ARG A 8 11.44 -13.06 4.47
CA ARG A 8 11.68 -12.18 3.32
C ARG A 8 12.34 -13.00 2.19
N GLY A 9 11.73 -13.04 1.01
CA GLY A 9 12.30 -13.67 -0.19
C GLY A 9 11.71 -15.03 -0.58
N THR A 10 10.75 -15.58 0.19
CA THR A 10 10.01 -16.78 -0.23
C THR A 10 8.75 -16.34 -0.98
N LEU A 11 8.68 -16.64 -2.27
CA LEU A 11 7.43 -16.50 -3.02
C LEU A 11 6.46 -17.58 -2.54
N TYR A 12 5.25 -17.16 -2.13
CA TYR A 12 4.19 -18.10 -1.82
C TYR A 12 3.70 -18.71 -3.14
N THR A 13 3.82 -20.04 -3.27
CA THR A 13 3.08 -20.78 -4.30
C THR A 13 1.61 -20.75 -3.93
N LEU A 14 0.79 -20.15 -4.79
CA LEU A 14 -0.65 -20.14 -4.60
C LEU A 14 -1.20 -21.54 -4.86
N ASP A 15 -2.05 -21.99 -3.93
CA ASP A 15 -2.89 -23.17 -4.13
C ASP A 15 -4.03 -22.86 -5.13
N VAL A 16 -4.53 -23.87 -5.83
CA VAL A 16 -5.68 -23.82 -6.74
C VAL A 16 -6.88 -23.16 -6.05
N GLN A 17 -7.11 -23.42 -4.75
CA GLN A 17 -8.16 -22.76 -4.00
C GLN A 17 -7.92 -21.25 -3.84
N GLN A 18 -6.69 -20.86 -3.52
CA GLN A 18 -6.31 -19.44 -3.36
C GLN A 18 -6.39 -18.69 -4.69
N GLU A 19 -6.01 -19.33 -5.80
CA GLU A 19 -6.18 -18.75 -7.14
C GLU A 19 -7.65 -18.56 -7.50
N ALA A 20 -8.51 -19.53 -7.19
CA ALA A 20 -9.96 -19.41 -7.42
C ALA A 20 -10.59 -18.30 -6.57
N GLU A 21 -10.20 -18.16 -5.30
CA GLU A 21 -10.63 -17.07 -4.42
C GLU A 21 -10.19 -15.70 -4.97
N LEU A 22 -8.93 -15.57 -5.42
CA LEU A 22 -8.44 -14.34 -6.05
C LEU A 22 -9.18 -14.01 -7.34
N LYS A 23 -9.48 -15.00 -8.18
CA LYS A 23 -10.27 -14.81 -9.41
C LYS A 23 -11.70 -14.41 -9.12
N ALA A 24 -12.30 -14.94 -8.05
CA ALA A 24 -13.62 -14.51 -7.60
C ALA A 24 -13.61 -13.06 -7.07
N LEU A 25 -12.51 -12.62 -6.44
CA LEU A 25 -12.34 -11.24 -5.99
C LEU A 25 -12.15 -10.26 -7.15
N VAL A 26 -11.44 -10.65 -8.21
CA VAL A 26 -11.21 -9.81 -9.40
C VAL A 26 -12.51 -9.32 -10.04
N ASN A 27 -13.57 -10.13 -9.99
CA ASN A 27 -14.85 -9.78 -10.60
C ASN A 27 -15.78 -8.99 -9.66
N LYS A 28 -15.37 -8.71 -8.42
CA LYS A 28 -16.15 -7.87 -7.53
C LYS A 28 -15.96 -6.41 -7.93
N SER A 29 -17.06 -5.66 -8.04
CA SER A 29 -16.98 -4.23 -8.29
C SER A 29 -16.41 -3.51 -7.08
N ASP A 30 -15.55 -2.52 -7.34
CA ASP A 30 -15.07 -1.58 -6.34
C ASP A 30 -16.20 -0.69 -5.78
N ASP A 31 -17.36 -0.63 -6.45
CA ASP A 31 -18.53 0.15 -6.00
C ASP A 31 -19.10 -0.32 -4.65
N TYR A 32 -18.78 -1.55 -4.24
CA TYR A 32 -19.16 -2.09 -2.92
C TYR A 32 -18.21 -1.65 -1.80
N ILE A 33 -17.08 -1.02 -2.13
CA ILE A 33 -16.10 -0.55 -1.16
C ILE A 33 -16.50 0.84 -0.70
N ASP A 34 -16.76 0.98 0.58
CA ASP A 34 -17.05 2.27 1.19
C ASP A 34 -15.76 3.06 1.41
N TYR A 35 -15.62 4.14 0.63
CA TYR A 35 -14.50 5.07 0.71
C TYR A 35 -14.85 6.35 1.47
N SER A 36 -16.02 6.45 2.13
CA SER A 36 -16.46 7.68 2.79
C SER A 36 -15.51 8.16 3.89
N ASP A 37 -14.83 7.22 4.54
CA ASP A 37 -13.88 7.48 5.63
C ASP A 37 -12.51 7.94 5.13
N ILE A 38 -12.22 7.80 3.83
CA ILE A 38 -10.96 8.23 3.25
C ILE A 38 -11.10 9.70 2.80
N PRO A 39 -10.35 10.63 3.39
CA PRO A 39 -10.36 12.01 2.93
C PRO A 39 -9.85 12.07 1.48
N ALA A 40 -10.44 12.96 0.68
CA ALA A 40 -10.03 13.16 -0.70
C ALA A 40 -8.50 13.39 -0.78
N SER A 41 -7.81 12.64 -1.63
CA SER A 41 -6.35 12.64 -1.74
C SER A 41 -5.77 13.88 -2.45
N GLY A 42 -6.46 15.02 -2.37
CA GLY A 42 -6.02 16.29 -2.94
C GLY A 42 -4.75 16.82 -2.25
N SER A 43 -4.06 17.76 -2.89
CA SER A 43 -2.90 18.44 -2.31
C SER A 43 -3.16 19.00 -0.92
N ASP A 44 -4.41 19.42 -0.68
CA ASP A 44 -4.86 20.04 0.56
C ASP A 44 -4.82 19.07 1.74
N ALA A 45 -5.04 17.77 1.51
CA ALA A 45 -4.90 16.71 2.52
C ALA A 45 -3.45 16.55 3.01
N TRP A 46 -2.48 17.06 2.25
CA TRP A 46 -1.05 16.99 2.54
C TRP A 46 -0.44 18.39 2.77
N ALA A 47 -1.26 19.44 2.93
CA ALA A 47 -0.77 20.82 3.06
C ALA A 47 0.18 20.98 4.28
N ASP A 48 -0.14 20.31 5.39
CA ASP A 48 0.67 20.32 6.61
C ASP A 48 1.68 19.16 6.67
N ALA A 49 1.75 18.32 5.63
CA ALA A 49 2.64 17.18 5.61
C ALA A 49 4.10 17.67 5.56
N LYS A 50 4.78 17.59 6.70
CA LYS A 50 6.20 17.90 6.76
C LYS A 50 6.98 16.80 6.07
N ARG A 51 7.74 17.19 5.04
CA ARG A 51 8.73 16.30 4.40
C ARG A 51 9.69 15.82 5.48
N SER A 52 9.63 14.54 5.80
CA SER A 52 10.56 13.92 6.75
C SER A 52 11.98 13.89 6.16
N ASN A 53 12.98 13.93 7.03
CA ASN A 53 14.41 13.89 6.69
C ASN A 53 14.89 12.50 6.20
N PHE A 54 13.98 11.63 5.75
CA PHE A 54 14.31 10.28 5.27
C PHE A 54 15.17 10.28 4.00
N LEU A 55 15.14 11.37 3.24
CA LEU A 55 16.02 11.56 2.09
C LEU A 55 17.06 12.64 2.42
N PRO A 56 18.36 12.36 2.23
CA PRO A 56 19.37 13.39 2.32
C PRO A 56 19.08 14.48 1.29
N ASN A 57 19.40 15.71 1.68
CA ASN A 57 19.21 16.90 0.86
C ASN A 57 19.93 16.71 -0.49
N PRO A 58 19.26 16.84 -1.66
CA PRO A 58 19.90 16.65 -2.96
C PRO A 58 21.07 17.62 -3.21
N GLY A 59 21.19 18.68 -2.40
CA GLY A 59 22.32 19.62 -2.44
C GLY A 59 23.68 19.07 -1.95
N ILE A 60 23.77 17.84 -1.46
CA ILE A 60 25.07 17.22 -1.06
C ILE A 60 25.72 16.44 -2.22
N HIS A 61 25.08 16.37 -3.39
CA HIS A 61 25.67 15.79 -4.61
C HIS A 61 25.96 16.82 -5.71
N ALA A 62 26.28 18.06 -5.34
CA ALA A 62 26.91 19.02 -6.25
C ALA A 62 28.36 19.28 -5.81
N GLN A 63 29.26 18.44 -6.36
CA GLN A 63 30.73 18.53 -6.47
C GLN A 63 31.56 18.82 -5.21
#